data_AF-A0A933VP79-F1
#
_entry.id   AF-A0A933VP79-F1
#
_cell.length_a   1.000
_cell.length_b   1.000
_cell.length_c   1.000
_cell.angle_alpha   90.00
_cell.angle_beta   90.00
_cell.angle_gamma   90.00
#
_symmetry.space_group_name_H-M   'P 1'
#
loop_
_entity.id
_entity.type
_entity.pdbx_description
1 polymer ?
#
loop_
_entity_poly.entity_id
_entity_poly.type
_entity_poly.pdbx_seq_one_letter_code
_entity_poly.pdbx_strand_id
1 'polypeptide(L)'
;MPPIQRSIRFLQKAESALIAAIEVYNKPDFKYREESFTILTVNAWELLFKAKLLAENGNDPKCLWVYERRQSKKGQPTRKVFKKRNRAGNIQTVGLGQSIGAINCCARKKGDYNTNRH
;
A
#
# COMPACT_ATOMS: atom_id res chain seq x y z
N MET A 1 -10.70 -10.98 23.74
CA MET A 1 -10.32 -9.82 22.89
C MET A 1 -10.56 -10.18 21.43
N PRO A 2 -11.31 -9.41 20.65
CA PRO A 2 -11.47 -9.65 19.21
C PRO A 2 -10.12 -9.49 18.48
N PRO A 3 -9.89 -10.20 17.35
CA PRO A 3 -8.66 -10.09 16.60
C PRO A 3 -8.49 -8.67 16.02
N ILE A 4 -7.34 -8.06 16.27
CA ILE A 4 -7.00 -6.72 15.75
C ILE A 4 -7.07 -6.75 14.21
N GLN A 5 -7.86 -5.85 13.64
CA GLN A 5 -8.06 -5.71 12.19
C GLN A 5 -6.73 -5.42 11.46
N ARG A 6 -6.62 -5.87 10.22
CA ARG A 6 -5.39 -5.71 9.42
C ARG A 6 -5.09 -4.24 9.13
N SER A 7 -6.12 -3.45 8.82
CA SER A 7 -6.00 -2.00 8.64
C SER A 7 -5.35 -1.32 9.84
N ILE A 8 -5.81 -1.65 11.06
CA ILE A 8 -5.28 -1.10 12.31
C ILE A 8 -3.81 -1.49 12.51
N ARG A 9 -3.44 -2.74 12.23
CA ARG A 9 -2.03 -3.19 12.32
C ARG A 9 -1.12 -2.42 11.36
N PHE A 10 -1.59 -2.10 10.15
CA PHE A 10 -0.82 -1.30 9.19
C PHE A 10 -0.72 0.15 9.64
N LEU A 11 -1.79 0.71 10.21
CA LEU A 11 -1.80 2.06 10.77
C LEU A 11 -0.77 2.19 11.91
N GLN A 12 -0.78 1.27 12.87
CA GLN A 12 0.20 1.26 13.98
C GLN A 12 1.64 1.17 13.46
N LYS A 13 1.89 0.35 12.43
CA LYS A 13 3.21 0.28 11.81
C LYS A 13 3.60 1.58 11.10
N ALA A 14 2.65 2.25 10.46
CA ALA A 14 2.89 3.54 9.82
C ALA A 14 3.28 4.61 10.85
N GLU A 15 2.56 4.65 11.98
CA GLU A 15 2.85 5.54 13.10
C GLU A 15 4.24 5.28 13.68
N SER A 16 4.57 4.03 14.00
CA SER A 16 5.90 3.68 14.50
C SER A 16 7.01 4.02 13.51
N ALA A 17 6.79 3.81 12.20
CA ALA A 17 7.77 4.15 11.18
C ALA A 17 8.00 5.67 11.05
N LEU A 18 6.94 6.48 11.20
CA LEU A 18 7.06 7.94 11.17
C LEU A 18 7.76 8.48 12.42
N ILE A 19 7.46 7.94 13.60
CA ILE A 19 8.16 8.29 14.84
C ILE A 19 9.66 7.97 14.71
N ALA A 20 10.00 6.78 14.22
CA ALA A 20 11.39 6.40 13.97
C ALA A 20 12.09 7.34 12.96
N ALA A 21 11.36 7.83 11.94
CA ALA A 21 11.91 8.83 11.03
C ALA A 21 12.31 10.12 11.78
N ILE A 22 11.40 10.65 12.61
CA ILE A 22 11.64 11.87 13.40
C ILE A 22 12.81 11.68 14.37
N GLU A 23 12.90 10.53 15.03
CA GLU A 23 14.00 10.21 15.93
C GLU A 23 15.36 10.20 15.21
N VAL A 24 15.42 9.61 14.02
CA VAL A 24 16.63 9.61 13.18
C VAL A 24 16.99 11.05 12.78
N TYR A 25 16.00 11.86 12.42
CA TYR A 25 16.22 13.27 12.05
C TYR A 25 16.78 14.11 13.22
N ASN A 26 16.38 13.82 14.45
CA ASN A 26 16.82 14.58 15.62
C ASN A 26 18.20 14.13 16.16
N LYS A 27 18.78 13.01 15.70
CA LYS A 27 20.10 12.53 16.18
C LYS A 27 21.25 13.40 15.65
N PRO A 28 22.10 14.01 16.49
CA PRO A 28 23.09 15.01 16.07
C PRO A 28 24.24 14.50 15.17
N ASP A 29 24.70 13.27 15.34
CA ASP A 29 25.74 12.64 14.51
C ASP A 29 25.22 11.37 13.85
N PHE A 30 24.45 11.56 12.78
CA PHE A 30 23.90 10.47 11.96
C PHE A 30 24.22 10.77 10.50
N LYS A 31 25.22 10.08 9.97
CA LYS A 31 25.53 10.12 8.53
C LYS A 31 24.33 9.53 7.77
N TYR A 32 23.96 10.14 6.63
CA TYR A 32 22.77 9.78 5.84
C TYR A 32 21.42 10.02 6.53
N ARG A 33 21.33 11.03 7.40
CA ARG A 33 20.12 11.38 8.15
C ARG A 33 18.95 11.71 7.25
N GLU A 34 19.17 12.56 6.26
CA GLU A 34 18.11 13.03 5.38
C GLU A 34 17.58 11.89 4.50
N GLU A 35 18.46 11.06 3.97
CA GLU A 35 18.09 9.91 3.17
C GLU A 35 17.35 8.87 4.00
N SER A 36 17.82 8.59 5.21
CA SER A 36 17.18 7.62 6.12
C SER A 36 15.82 8.12 6.60
N PHE A 37 15.72 9.41 6.96
CA PHE A 37 14.46 10.08 7.27
C PHE A 37 13.47 9.96 6.11
N THR A 38 13.93 10.22 4.88
CA THR A 38 13.09 10.16 3.68
C THR A 38 12.60 8.74 3.42
N ILE A 39 13.47 7.73 3.50
CA ILE A 39 13.10 6.32 3.30
C ILE A 39 12.05 5.87 4.33
N LEU A 40 12.25 6.20 5.61
CA LEU A 40 11.31 5.84 6.67
C LEU A 40 9.97 6.56 6.52
N THR A 41 10.00 7.85 6.17
CA THR A 41 8.80 8.65 5.93
C THR A 41 8.00 8.10 4.76
N VAL A 42 8.64 7.80 3.61
CA VAL A 42 7.96 7.20 2.44
C VAL A 42 7.34 5.85 2.80
N ASN A 43 8.04 5.01 3.56
CA ASN A 43 7.50 3.74 4.04
C ASN A 43 6.29 3.93 4.98
N ALA A 44 6.34 4.92 5.88
CA ALA A 44 5.22 5.27 6.75
C ALA A 44 3.98 5.68 5.96
N TRP A 45 4.14 6.58 4.98
CA TRP A 45 3.04 6.98 4.10
C TRP A 45 2.50 5.81 3.28
N GLU A 46 3.37 4.96 2.72
CA GLU A 46 2.92 3.77 1.98
C GLU A 46 2.10 2.82 2.87
N LEU A 47 2.53 2.58 4.11
CA LEU A 47 1.78 1.77 5.06
C LEU A 47 0.43 2.41 5.44
N LEU A 48 0.39 3.73 5.61
CA LEU A 48 -0.83 4.49 5.91
C LEU A 48 -1.86 4.36 4.79
N PHE A 49 -1.45 4.53 3.52
CA PHE A 49 -2.37 4.37 2.39
C PHE A 49 -2.85 2.92 2.24
N LYS A 50 -1.97 1.93 2.48
CA LYS A 50 -2.38 0.52 2.52
C LYS A 50 -3.40 0.25 3.64
N ALA A 51 -3.23 0.86 4.81
CA ALA A 51 -4.19 0.75 5.91
C ALA A 51 -5.56 1.29 5.52
N LYS A 52 -5.61 2.47 4.88
CA LYS A 52 -6.83 3.08 4.38
C LYS A 52 -7.51 2.19 3.32
N LEU A 53 -6.75 1.70 2.35
CA LEU A 53 -7.28 0.81 1.31
C LEU A 53 -7.83 -0.50 1.90
N LEU A 54 -7.17 -1.08 2.90
CA LEU A 54 -7.69 -2.24 3.63
C LEU A 54 -9.00 -1.92 4.35
N ALA A 55 -9.10 -0.77 5.01
CA ALA A 55 -10.31 -0.36 5.72
C ALA A 55 -11.51 -0.22 4.76
N GLU A 56 -11.27 0.37 3.59
CA GLU A 56 -12.27 0.57 2.54
C GLU A 56 -12.74 -0.74 1.90
N ASN A 57 -11.87 -1.75 1.83
CA ASN A 57 -12.12 -3.02 1.16
C ASN A 57 -12.42 -4.16 2.15
N GLY A 58 -12.99 -3.86 3.32
CA GLY A 58 -13.42 -4.88 4.29
C GLY A 58 -12.28 -5.73 4.86
N ASN A 59 -11.08 -5.16 5.00
CA ASN A 59 -9.87 -5.82 5.50
C ASN A 59 -9.39 -7.03 4.65
N ASP A 60 -9.77 -7.10 3.36
CA ASP A 60 -9.30 -8.13 2.44
C ASP A 60 -7.86 -7.83 1.93
N PRO A 61 -6.86 -8.67 2.23
CA PRO A 61 -5.49 -8.46 1.76
C PRO A 61 -5.33 -8.50 0.24
N LYS A 62 -6.29 -9.05 -0.51
CA LYS A 62 -6.25 -9.11 -1.98
C LYS A 62 -6.16 -7.71 -2.62
N CYS A 63 -6.73 -6.70 -1.98
CA CYS A 63 -6.71 -5.33 -2.49
C CYS A 63 -5.29 -4.73 -2.55
N LEU A 64 -4.34 -5.33 -1.82
CA LEU A 64 -2.96 -4.90 -1.79
C LEU A 64 -2.09 -5.57 -2.85
N TRP A 65 -2.53 -6.63 -3.52
CA TRP A 65 -1.67 -7.38 -4.43
C TRP A 65 -1.55 -6.73 -5.81
N VAL A 66 -0.34 -6.74 -6.36
CA VAL A 66 -0.10 -6.31 -7.75
C VAL A 66 -0.30 -7.49 -8.68
N TYR A 67 -1.02 -7.24 -9.77
CA TYR A 67 -1.35 -8.22 -10.79
C TYR A 67 -0.65 -7.85 -12.10
N GLU A 68 -0.10 -8.85 -12.79
CA GLU A 68 0.58 -8.68 -14.08
C GLU A 68 -0.03 -9.60 -15.15
N ARG A 69 -0.03 -9.10 -16.40
CA ARG A 69 -0.32 -9.92 -17.57
C ARG A 69 0.99 -10.34 -18.19
N ARG A 70 1.18 -11.64 -18.38
CA ARG A 70 2.39 -12.16 -19.05
C ARG A 70 2.20 -12.10 -20.55
N GLN A 71 3.26 -11.80 -21.28
CA GLN A 71 3.30 -11.93 -22.72
C GLN A 71 3.35 -13.41 -23.09
N SER A 72 2.55 -13.82 -24.06
CA SER A 72 2.62 -15.14 -24.69
C SER A 72 3.90 -15.26 -25.52
N LYS A 73 4.28 -16.48 -25.93
CA LYS A 73 5.43 -16.72 -26.83
C LYS A 73 5.36 -15.91 -28.13
N LYS A 74 4.17 -15.48 -28.54
CA LYS A 74 3.91 -14.63 -29.72
C LYS A 74 3.85 -13.12 -29.41
N GLY A 75 4.26 -12.67 -28.21
CA GLY A 75 4.22 -11.26 -27.82
C GLY A 75 2.83 -10.67 -27.59
N GLN A 76 1.78 -11.52 -27.50
CA GLN A 76 0.42 -11.08 -27.17
C GLN A 76 0.16 -11.25 -25.67
N PRO A 77 -0.53 -10.29 -25.01
CA PRO A 77 -0.86 -10.41 -23.60
C PRO A 77 -1.80 -11.60 -23.36
N THR A 78 -1.42 -12.45 -22.41
CA THR A 78 -2.26 -13.59 -22.02
C THR A 78 -3.53 -13.14 -21.31
N ARG A 79 -4.63 -13.90 -21.50
CA ARG A 79 -5.93 -13.64 -20.83
C ARG A 79 -5.87 -13.86 -19.32
N LYS A 80 -4.97 -14.73 -18.85
CA LYS A 80 -4.80 -15.04 -17.41
C LYS A 80 -3.97 -13.95 -16.74
N VAL A 81 -4.43 -13.51 -15.57
CA VAL A 81 -3.74 -12.52 -14.75
C VAL A 81 -3.02 -13.24 -13.61
N PHE A 82 -1.73 -12.93 -13.42
CA PHE A 82 -0.90 -13.56 -12.41
C PHE A 82 -0.57 -12.57 -11.29
N LYS A 83 -0.40 -13.06 -10.07
CA LYS A 83 0.13 -12.24 -8.97
C LYS A 83 1.60 -11.95 -9.27
N LYS A 84 1.97 -10.67 -9.32
CA LYS A 84 3.34 -10.26 -9.53
C LYS A 84 4.19 -10.66 -8.33
N ARG A 85 5.37 -11.20 -8.59
CA ARG A 85 6.35 -11.58 -7.56
C ARG A 85 7.56 -10.65 -7.63
N ASN A 86 8.13 -10.34 -6.47
CA ASN A 86 9.40 -9.62 -6.41
C ASN A 86 10.58 -10.56 -6.71
N ARG A 87 11.80 -10.01 -6.73
CA ARG A 87 13.03 -10.79 -6.97
C ARG A 87 13.24 -11.93 -5.96
N ALA A 88 12.72 -11.78 -4.74
CA ALA A 88 12.79 -12.77 -3.67
C ALA A 88 11.64 -13.81 -3.72
N GLY A 89 10.78 -13.79 -4.73
CA GLY A 89 9.66 -14.72 -4.87
C GLY A 89 8.40 -14.40 -4.06
N ASN A 90 8.42 -13.32 -3.28
CA ASN A 90 7.25 -12.87 -2.49
C ASN A 90 6.23 -12.14 -3.37
N ILE A 91 4.95 -12.21 -3.00
CA ILE A 91 3.87 -11.47 -3.69
C ILE A 91 4.15 -9.97 -3.54
N GLN A 92 4.20 -9.26 -4.66
CA GLN A 92 4.37 -7.82 -4.66
C GLN A 92 3.08 -7.13 -4.20
N THR A 93 3.23 -6.17 -3.29
CA THR A 93 2.14 -5.29 -2.87
C THR A 93 2.16 -3.97 -3.62
N VAL A 94 1.00 -3.31 -3.69
CA VAL A 94 0.83 -2.01 -4.34
C VAL A 94 1.78 -0.98 -3.74
N GLY A 95 2.43 -0.19 -4.58
CA GLY A 95 3.27 0.93 -4.12
C GLY A 95 2.45 2.17 -3.75
N LEU A 96 3.12 3.25 -3.34
CA LEU A 96 2.49 4.52 -2.96
C LEU A 96 1.51 5.05 -4.02
N GLY A 97 2.00 5.27 -5.25
CA GLY A 97 1.17 5.83 -6.33
C GLY A 97 -0.02 4.95 -6.72
N GLN A 98 0.15 3.63 -6.71
CA GLN A 98 -0.93 2.67 -6.97
C GLN A 98 -1.98 2.69 -5.85
N SER A 99 -1.54 2.84 -4.60
CA SER A 99 -2.43 2.93 -3.44
C SER A 99 -3.31 4.18 -3.48
N ILE A 100 -2.72 5.33 -3.83
CA ILE A 100 -3.46 6.59 -4.00
C ILE A 100 -4.50 6.46 -5.12
N GLY A 101 -4.09 5.94 -6.28
CA GLY A 101 -5.01 5.69 -7.40
C GLY A 101 -6.16 4.76 -7.02
N ALA A 102 -5.87 3.67 -6.30
CA ALA A 102 -6.89 2.73 -5.82
C ALA A 102 -7.88 3.38 -4.85
N ILE A 103 -7.40 4.19 -3.91
CA ILE A 103 -8.26 4.92 -2.96
C ILE A 103 -9.18 5.90 -3.69
N ASN A 104 -8.66 6.66 -4.65
CA ASN A 104 -9.47 7.59 -5.45
C ASN A 104 -10.56 6.85 -6.24
N CYS A 105 -10.22 5.69 -6.82
CA CYS A 105 -11.19 4.81 -7.47
C CYS A 105 -12.28 4.30 -6.50
N CYS A 106 -11.90 3.91 -5.28
CA CYS A 106 -12.87 3.50 -4.25
C CYS A 106 -13.79 4.66 -3.84
N ALA A 107 -13.23 5.86 -3.65
CA ALA A 107 -14.00 7.05 -3.29
C ALA A 107 -15.04 7.40 -4.37
N ARG A 108 -14.66 7.34 -5.65
CA ARG A 108 -15.57 7.60 -6.77
C ARG A 108 -16.75 6.63 -6.80
N LYS A 109 -16.50 5.33 -6.64
CA LYS A 109 -17.56 4.30 -6.62
C LYS A 109 -18.58 4.51 -5.49
N LYS A 110 -18.15 5.02 -4.34
CA LYS A 110 -19.07 5.36 -3.24
C LYS A 110 -19.97 6.54 -3.59
N GLY A 111 -19.44 7.55 -4.28
CA GLY A 111 -20.22 8.67 -4.79
C GLY A 111 -21.29 8.22 -5.76
N ASP A 112 -20.91 7.42 -6.77
CA ASP A 112 -21.84 6.88 -7.77
C ASP A 112 -22.91 5.97 -7.15
N TYR A 113 -22.56 5.21 -6.11
CA TYR A 113 -23.51 4.34 -5.43
C TYR A 113 -24.54 5.12 -4.59
N ASN A 114 -24.14 6.27 -4.04
CA ASN A 114 -25.04 7.12 -3.25
C ASN A 114 -25.99 7.96 -4.13
N THR A 115 -25.57 8.39 -5.32
CA THR A 115 -26.44 9.11 -6.27
C THR A 115 -27.50 8.20 -6.91
N ASN A 116 -27.21 6.92 -7.11
CA ASN A 116 -28.15 5.94 -7.70
C ASN A 116 -29.16 5.34 -6.69
N ARG A 117 -29.16 5.79 -5.42
CA ARG A 117 -30.11 5.35 -4.37
C ARG A 117 -31.28 6.32 -4.15
N HIS A 118 -31.31 7.42 -4.87
CA HIS A 118 -32.39 8.40 -4.89
C HIS A 118 -33.14 8.31 -6.22
#